data_AF-A0A2P4NZU0-F1
#
_entry.id   AF-A0A2P4NZU0-F1
#
_cell.length_a   1.000
_cell.length_b   1.000
_cell.length_c   1.000
_cell.angle_alpha   90.00
_cell.angle_beta   90.00
_cell.angle_gamma   90.00
#
_symmetry.space_group_name_H-M   'P 1'
#
loop_
_entity.id
_entity.type
_entity.pdbx_description
1 polymer ?
#
loop_
_entity_poly.entity_id
_entity_poly.type
_entity_poly.pdbx_seq_one_letter_code
_entity_poly.pdbx_strand_id
1 'polypeptide(L)'
;MSSKFLEELSNDYEKLFETEIGYDVIIYAGEEPNVKEIHAHSNILCISSKYFRTAFSNEWAEKKDGKFILKKPNISPHLFDIILRFIYCGNIELKNLQGPDVLKLLIAVEELNIQQLISHIQEYLIKHQTVFLHQNPTGILETIYQHETFTDLWDFCL
;
A
#
# COMPACT_ATOMS: atom_id res chain seq x y z
N MET A 1 -2.71 1.85 37.27
CA MET A 1 -1.65 1.61 36.27
C MET A 1 -2.32 1.27 34.95
N SER A 2 -1.78 1.72 33.82
CA SER A 2 -2.29 1.39 32.48
C SER A 2 -1.27 0.46 31.80
N SER A 3 -1.74 -0.68 31.32
CA SER A 3 -0.96 -1.62 30.50
C SER A 3 -1.46 -1.55 29.06
N LYS A 4 -0.56 -1.69 28.08
CA LYS A 4 -0.88 -1.69 26.65
C LYS A 4 -0.48 -3.04 26.06
N PHE A 5 -1.38 -3.63 25.27
CA PHE A 5 -1.24 -4.94 24.64
C PHE A 5 -1.34 -4.78 23.11
N LEU A 6 -0.41 -4.00 22.55
CA LEU A 6 -0.47 -3.60 21.13
C LEU A 6 -0.02 -4.71 20.19
N GLU A 7 0.90 -5.56 20.63
CA GLU A 7 1.40 -6.69 19.84
C GLU A 7 0.31 -7.76 19.71
N GLU A 8 -0.39 -8.10 20.81
CA GLU A 8 -1.52 -9.03 20.74
C GLU A 8 -2.64 -8.50 19.84
N LEU A 9 -2.96 -7.21 19.96
CA LEU A 9 -3.96 -6.57 19.10
C LEU A 9 -3.55 -6.60 17.61
N SER A 10 -2.30 -6.28 17.31
CA SER A 10 -1.75 -6.33 15.94
C SER A 10 -1.83 -7.75 15.36
N ASN A 11 -1.45 -8.76 16.15
CA ASN A 11 -1.54 -10.17 15.76
C ASN A 11 -2.98 -10.62 15.51
N ASP A 12 -3.96 -10.10 16.27
CA ASP A 12 -5.37 -10.43 16.05
C ASP A 12 -5.91 -9.83 14.74
N TYR A 13 -5.47 -8.62 14.36
CA TYR A 13 -5.80 -8.05 13.04
C TYR A 13 -5.08 -8.76 11.90
N GLU A 14 -3.85 -9.23 12.11
CA GLU A 14 -3.16 -10.06 11.12
C GLU A 14 -3.92 -11.38 10.86
N LYS A 15 -4.38 -12.06 11.92
CA LYS A 15 -5.26 -13.24 11.78
C LYS A 15 -6.56 -12.90 11.05
N LEU A 16 -7.14 -11.73 11.29
CA LEU A 16 -8.34 -11.29 10.57
C LEU A 16 -8.06 -11.12 9.07
N PHE A 17 -6.90 -10.60 8.71
CA PHE A 17 -6.46 -10.51 7.32
C PHE A 17 -6.28 -11.91 6.69
N GLU A 18 -5.62 -12.83 7.40
CA GLU A 18 -5.35 -14.20 6.90
C GLU A 18 -6.59 -15.09 6.79
N THR A 19 -7.51 -14.97 7.75
CA THR A 19 -8.71 -15.82 7.80
C THR A 19 -9.85 -15.29 6.94
N GLU A 20 -9.77 -14.01 6.54
CA GLU A 20 -10.76 -13.33 5.70
C GLU A 20 -12.19 -13.36 6.29
N ILE A 21 -12.33 -13.65 7.58
CA ILE A 21 -13.65 -13.84 8.20
C ILE A 21 -14.42 -12.52 8.19
N GLY A 22 -15.56 -12.52 7.50
CA GLY A 22 -16.45 -11.37 7.43
C GLY A 22 -16.04 -10.32 6.39
N TYR A 23 -15.18 -10.68 5.44
CA TYR A 23 -14.79 -9.77 4.35
C TYR A 23 -16.00 -9.25 3.56
N ASP A 24 -15.96 -7.97 3.24
CA ASP A 24 -16.97 -7.24 2.47
C ASP A 24 -16.37 -6.46 1.28
N VAL A 25 -15.06 -6.62 1.04
CA VAL A 25 -14.33 -6.07 -0.11
C VAL A 25 -13.61 -7.18 -0.86
N ILE A 26 -13.71 -7.14 -2.19
CA ILE A 26 -12.94 -7.97 -3.13
C ILE A 26 -12.07 -7.02 -3.95
N ILE A 27 -10.75 -7.24 -3.92
CA ILE A 27 -9.76 -6.47 -4.65
C ILE A 27 -9.16 -7.35 -5.73
N TYR A 28 -9.24 -6.91 -6.99
CA TYR A 28 -8.52 -7.51 -8.11
C TYR A 28 -7.25 -6.71 -8.37
N ALA A 29 -6.11 -7.23 -7.91
CA ALA A 29 -4.80 -6.60 -8.05
C ALA A 29 -4.02 -7.22 -9.21
N GLY A 30 -3.30 -6.39 -9.97
CA GLY A 30 -2.47 -6.79 -11.11
C GLY A 30 -3.22 -6.85 -12.43
N GLU A 31 -2.48 -7.10 -13.50
CA GLU A 31 -2.98 -7.27 -14.88
C GLU A 31 -2.82 -8.71 -15.35
N GLU A 32 -3.67 -9.12 -16.29
CA GLU A 32 -3.63 -10.46 -16.90
C GLU A 32 -2.24 -10.76 -17.48
N PRO A 33 -1.69 -11.97 -17.27
CA PRO A 33 -2.30 -13.15 -16.63
C PRO A 33 -2.09 -13.24 -15.10
N ASN A 34 -1.60 -12.18 -14.45
CA ASN A 34 -1.16 -12.19 -13.05
C ASN A 34 -2.15 -11.47 -12.11
N VAL A 35 -3.44 -11.45 -12.46
CA VAL A 35 -4.48 -10.92 -11.58
C VAL A 35 -4.64 -11.84 -10.36
N LYS A 36 -4.74 -11.24 -9.17
CA LYS A 36 -5.12 -11.95 -7.95
C LYS A 36 -6.36 -11.32 -7.32
N GLU A 37 -7.31 -12.16 -6.93
CA GLU A 37 -8.41 -11.80 -6.06
C GLU A 37 -7.94 -11.79 -4.60
N ILE A 38 -8.18 -10.70 -3.87
CA ILE A 38 -7.79 -10.49 -2.48
C ILE A 38 -9.00 -10.03 -1.69
N HIS A 39 -9.25 -10.63 -0.53
CA HIS A 39 -10.35 -10.25 0.35
C HIS A 39 -9.91 -9.27 1.43
N ALA A 40 -10.79 -8.32 1.78
CA ALA A 40 -10.51 -7.32 2.81
C ALA A 40 -11.79 -6.78 3.47
N HIS A 41 -11.61 -5.91 4.47
CA HIS A 41 -12.67 -5.31 5.26
C HIS A 41 -12.74 -3.80 5.03
N SER A 42 -13.88 -3.31 4.56
CA SER A 42 -14.08 -1.92 4.16
C SER A 42 -13.83 -0.95 5.31
N ASN A 43 -14.29 -1.29 6.53
CA ASN A 43 -14.11 -0.48 7.72
C ASN A 43 -12.63 -0.27 8.11
N ILE A 44 -11.81 -1.32 8.02
CA ILE A 44 -10.36 -1.26 8.28
C ILE A 44 -9.68 -0.42 7.20
N LEU A 45 -10.01 -0.63 5.93
CA LEU A 45 -9.45 0.15 4.83
C LEU A 45 -9.83 1.64 4.94
N CYS A 46 -11.09 1.96 5.26
CA CYS A 46 -11.63 3.32 5.34
C CYS A 46 -11.07 4.14 6.52
N ILE A 47 -10.71 3.49 7.63
CA ILE A 47 -10.12 4.20 8.76
C ILE A 47 -8.66 4.56 8.46
N SER A 48 -7.94 3.67 7.75
CA SER A 48 -6.51 3.83 7.44
C SER A 48 -6.23 4.70 6.22
N SER A 49 -7.18 4.87 5.29
CA SER A 49 -6.98 5.67 4.08
C SER A 49 -8.22 6.46 3.65
N LYS A 50 -7.98 7.73 3.28
CA LYS A 50 -8.98 8.59 2.64
C LYS A 50 -9.40 8.09 1.26
N TYR A 51 -8.49 7.44 0.52
CA TYR A 51 -8.79 6.83 -0.76
C TYR A 51 -9.88 5.77 -0.59
N PHE A 52 -9.66 4.80 0.31
CA PHE A 52 -10.63 3.73 0.55
C PHE A 52 -11.94 4.25 1.15
N ARG A 53 -11.87 5.24 2.05
CA ARG A 53 -13.07 5.90 2.56
C ARG A 53 -13.92 6.47 1.43
N THR A 54 -13.30 7.10 0.46
CA THR A 54 -14.02 7.64 -0.71
C THR A 54 -14.53 6.51 -1.60
N ALA A 55 -13.69 5.50 -1.86
CA ALA A 55 -14.02 4.37 -2.73
C ALA A 55 -15.22 3.54 -2.22
N PHE A 56 -15.37 3.40 -0.89
CA PHE A 56 -16.41 2.56 -0.28
C PHE A 56 -17.57 3.32 0.37
N SER A 57 -17.53 4.65 0.44
CA SER A 57 -18.65 5.45 0.98
C SER A 57 -19.74 5.77 -0.04
N ASN A 58 -19.48 5.52 -1.33
CA ASN A 58 -20.37 5.93 -2.41
C ASN A 58 -21.41 4.83 -2.73
N GLU A 59 -22.68 5.21 -2.90
CA GLU A 59 -23.75 4.30 -3.37
C GLU A 59 -23.44 3.71 -4.75
N TRP A 60 -22.63 4.43 -5.54
CA TRP A 60 -22.18 4.02 -6.87
C TRP A 60 -20.96 3.10 -6.88
N ALA A 61 -20.39 2.75 -5.71
CA ALA A 61 -19.30 1.80 -5.66
C ALA A 61 -19.74 0.46 -6.26
N GLU A 62 -18.91 -0.12 -7.14
CA GLU A 62 -19.20 -1.43 -7.74
C GLU A 62 -19.40 -2.45 -6.62
N LYS A 63 -20.56 -3.12 -6.62
CA LYS A 63 -20.86 -4.18 -5.66
C LYS A 63 -21.32 -5.43 -6.38
N LYS A 64 -20.84 -6.57 -5.91
CA LYS A 64 -21.30 -7.90 -6.34
C LYS A 64 -21.66 -8.70 -5.09
N ASP A 65 -22.88 -9.24 -5.07
CA ASP A 65 -23.39 -10.03 -3.94
C ASP A 65 -23.26 -9.30 -2.58
N GLY A 66 -23.46 -7.98 -2.59
CA GLY A 66 -23.37 -7.12 -1.40
C GLY A 66 -21.95 -6.69 -1.01
N LYS A 67 -20.90 -7.16 -1.70
CA LYS A 67 -19.49 -6.85 -1.42
C LYS A 67 -18.95 -5.80 -2.38
N PHE A 68 -18.13 -4.89 -1.89
CA PHE A 68 -17.44 -3.90 -2.71
C PHE A 68 -16.42 -4.56 -3.63
N ILE A 69 -16.34 -4.09 -4.87
CA ILE A 69 -15.35 -4.52 -5.85
C ILE A 69 -14.39 -3.36 -6.11
N LEU A 70 -13.09 -3.63 -5.98
CA LEU A 70 -12.03 -2.69 -6.32
C LEU A 70 -11.07 -3.34 -7.32
N LYS A 71 -10.78 -2.65 -8.42
CA LYS A 71 -9.83 -3.13 -9.44
C LYS A 71 -8.60 -2.22 -9.43
N LYS A 72 -7.42 -2.82 -9.29
CA LYS A 72 -6.12 -2.14 -9.20
C LYS A 72 -5.10 -2.82 -10.11
N PRO A 73 -5.27 -2.69 -11.45
CA PRO A 73 -4.41 -3.37 -12.41
C PRO A 73 -2.95 -2.93 -12.31
N ASN A 74 -2.73 -1.66 -11.99
CA ASN A 74 -1.43 -1.03 -11.89
C ASN A 74 -0.62 -1.39 -10.62
N ILE A 75 -1.20 -2.14 -9.68
CA ILE A 75 -0.52 -2.58 -8.46
C ILE A 75 -0.45 -4.10 -8.47
N SER A 76 0.76 -4.66 -8.42
CA SER A 76 0.91 -6.11 -8.43
C SER A 76 0.32 -6.75 -7.16
N PRO A 77 -0.14 -8.01 -7.22
CA PRO A 77 -0.67 -8.72 -6.05
C PRO A 77 0.28 -8.70 -4.84
N HIS A 78 1.57 -8.85 -5.09
CA HIS A 78 2.58 -8.87 -4.05
C HIS A 78 2.72 -7.52 -3.34
N LEU A 79 2.74 -6.41 -4.08
CA LEU A 79 2.82 -5.09 -3.47
C LEU A 79 1.51 -4.75 -2.73
N PHE A 80 0.36 -5.14 -3.27
CA PHE A 80 -0.92 -4.94 -2.59
C PHE A 80 -0.99 -5.69 -1.25
N ASP A 81 -0.47 -6.92 -1.20
CA ASP A 81 -0.37 -7.71 0.04
C ASP A 81 0.48 -7.01 1.11
N ILE A 82 1.64 -6.45 0.73
CA ILE A 82 2.49 -5.65 1.63
C ILE A 82 1.72 -4.44 2.18
N ILE A 83 0.98 -3.74 1.34
CA ILE A 83 0.16 -2.59 1.74
C ILE A 83 -0.94 -2.99 2.71
N LEU A 84 -1.63 -4.11 2.44
CA LEU A 84 -2.70 -4.60 3.31
C LEU A 84 -2.14 -5.07 4.66
N ARG A 85 -1.03 -5.80 4.70
CA ARG A 85 -0.39 -6.16 5.98
C ARG A 85 -0.08 -4.92 6.82
N PHE A 86 0.46 -3.85 6.22
CA PHE A 86 0.64 -2.59 6.94
C PHE A 86 -0.68 -2.02 7.46
N ILE A 87 -1.74 -2.00 6.65
CA ILE A 87 -3.05 -1.46 7.07
C ILE A 87 -3.64 -2.24 8.26
N TYR A 88 -3.47 -3.57 8.29
CA TYR A 88 -4.05 -4.40 9.35
C TYR A 88 -3.20 -4.44 10.61
N CYS A 89 -1.90 -4.69 10.50
CA CYS A 89 -1.05 -4.97 11.65
C CYS A 89 0.10 -3.97 11.83
N GLY A 90 0.24 -2.97 10.96
CA GLY A 90 1.28 -1.94 11.03
C GLY A 90 2.66 -2.42 10.58
N ASN A 91 2.77 -3.66 10.07
CA ASN A 91 4.04 -4.25 9.65
C ASN A 91 4.28 -4.07 8.15
N ILE A 92 5.50 -3.73 7.79
CA ILE A 92 5.95 -3.63 6.40
C ILE A 92 7.35 -4.26 6.25
N GLU A 93 7.51 -5.12 5.25
CA GLU A 93 8.77 -5.82 4.95
C GLU A 93 9.33 -5.33 3.61
N LEU A 94 10.36 -4.47 3.65
CA LEU A 94 10.98 -3.91 2.44
C LEU A 94 12.28 -4.61 2.02
N LYS A 95 12.90 -5.39 2.94
CA LYS A 95 14.27 -5.90 2.81
C LYS A 95 14.51 -6.73 1.56
N ASN A 96 13.50 -7.47 1.10
CA ASN A 96 13.62 -8.40 -0.02
C ASN A 96 13.18 -7.77 -1.36
N LEU A 97 12.72 -6.52 -1.35
CA LEU A 97 12.30 -5.81 -2.56
C LEU A 97 13.52 -5.22 -3.29
N GLN A 98 13.49 -5.28 -4.61
CA GLN A 98 14.45 -4.58 -5.45
C GLN A 98 14.06 -3.11 -5.56
N GLY A 99 15.02 -2.21 -5.80
CA GLY A 99 14.78 -0.77 -5.95
C GLY A 99 13.57 -0.40 -6.82
N PRO A 100 13.40 -0.99 -8.03
CA PRO A 100 12.21 -0.74 -8.85
C PRO A 100 10.89 -1.12 -8.19
N ASP A 101 10.85 -2.21 -7.42
CA ASP A 101 9.65 -2.66 -6.73
C ASP A 101 9.34 -1.79 -5.52
N VAL A 102 10.37 -1.30 -4.82
CA VAL A 102 10.21 -0.31 -3.74
C VAL A 102 9.67 1.01 -4.30
N LEU A 103 10.15 1.46 -5.47
CA LEU A 103 9.62 2.67 -6.13
C LEU A 103 8.17 2.47 -6.58
N LYS A 104 7.82 1.32 -7.15
CA LYS A 104 6.42 0.98 -7.48
C LYS A 104 5.53 0.92 -6.24
N LEU A 105 6.05 0.40 -5.12
CA LEU A 105 5.34 0.40 -3.85
C LEU A 105 5.09 1.83 -3.36
N LEU A 106 6.08 2.72 -3.48
CA LEU A 106 5.94 4.14 -3.13
C LEU A 106 4.81 4.81 -3.93
N ILE A 107 4.78 4.59 -5.25
CA ILE A 107 3.72 5.11 -6.13
C ILE A 107 2.35 4.56 -5.72
N ALA A 108 2.26 3.25 -5.44
CA ALA A 108 1.02 2.62 -5.01
C ALA A 108 0.50 3.18 -3.67
N VAL A 109 1.37 3.42 -2.67
CA VAL A 109 0.93 3.98 -1.39
C VAL A 109 0.53 5.44 -1.48
N GLU A 110 1.11 6.21 -2.40
CA GLU A 110 0.65 7.57 -2.70
C GLU A 110 -0.74 7.55 -3.34
N GLU A 111 -0.95 6.73 -4.36
CA GLU A 111 -2.25 6.58 -5.02
C GLU A 111 -3.35 6.16 -4.02
N LEU A 112 -3.02 5.25 -3.11
CA LEU A 112 -3.90 4.79 -2.05
C LEU A 112 -3.93 5.75 -0.85
N ASN A 113 -3.24 6.88 -0.90
CA ASN A 113 -3.21 7.95 0.11
C ASN A 113 -2.87 7.44 1.54
N ILE A 114 -1.79 6.67 1.67
CA ILE A 114 -1.29 6.10 2.93
C ILE A 114 -0.03 6.88 3.36
N GLN A 115 -0.26 8.09 3.87
CA GLN A 115 0.81 9.09 4.13
C GLN A 115 1.97 8.56 5.00
N GLN A 116 1.69 7.72 6.00
CA GLN A 116 2.71 7.18 6.90
C GLN A 116 3.75 6.32 6.16
N LEU A 117 3.34 5.62 5.09
CA LEU A 117 4.25 4.80 4.30
C LEU A 117 5.06 5.60 3.29
N ILE A 118 4.54 6.74 2.80
CA ILE A 118 5.21 7.57 1.79
C ILE A 118 6.58 8.01 2.31
N SER A 119 6.64 8.65 3.48
CA SER A 119 7.92 9.08 4.08
C SER A 119 8.84 7.90 4.41
N HIS A 120 8.28 6.82 4.98
CA HIS A 120 9.07 5.65 5.37
C HIS A 120 9.75 4.97 4.17
N ILE A 121 9.04 4.83 3.05
CA ILE A 121 9.58 4.17 1.86
C ILE A 121 10.60 5.08 1.15
N GLN A 122 10.39 6.39 1.11
CA GLN A 122 11.40 7.33 0.58
C GLN A 122 12.71 7.25 1.37
N GLU A 123 12.64 7.27 2.69
CA GLU A 123 13.80 7.10 3.57
C GLU A 123 14.52 5.78 3.31
N TYR A 124 13.76 4.69 3.13
CA TYR A 124 14.31 3.39 2.79
C TYR A 124 15.04 3.40 1.43
N LEU A 125 14.45 4.00 0.39
CA LEU A 125 15.07 4.13 -0.92
C LEU A 125 16.42 4.86 -0.84
N ILE A 126 16.45 5.99 -0.13
CA ILE A 126 17.65 6.83 0.03
C ILE A 126 18.75 6.06 0.77
N LYS A 127 18.40 5.35 1.86
CA LYS A 127 19.37 4.65 2.72
C LYS A 127 19.86 3.32 2.17
N HIS A 128 19.00 2.58 1.47
CA HIS A 128 19.26 1.18 1.12
C HIS A 128 19.24 0.89 -0.39
N GLN A 129 18.68 1.78 -1.19
CA GLN A 129 18.55 1.60 -2.65
C GLN A 129 19.23 2.75 -3.42
N THR A 130 20.22 3.41 -2.82
CA THR A 130 20.98 4.54 -3.42
C THR A 130 21.58 4.19 -4.78
N VAL A 131 22.11 2.97 -4.92
CA VAL A 131 22.67 2.49 -6.20
C VAL A 131 21.60 2.48 -7.29
N PHE A 132 20.39 2.00 -6.98
CA PHE A 132 19.26 2.02 -7.90
C PHE A 132 18.86 3.46 -8.27
N LEU A 133 18.79 4.38 -7.29
CA LEU A 133 18.46 5.78 -7.54
C LEU A 133 19.45 6.46 -8.52
N HIS A 134 20.73 6.06 -8.50
CA HIS A 134 21.76 6.59 -9.40
C HIS A 134 21.89 5.84 -10.73
N GLN A 135 21.23 4.70 -10.93
CA GLN A 135 21.32 3.95 -12.19
C GLN A 135 20.64 4.68 -13.36
N ASN A 136 19.56 5.42 -13.09
CA ASN A 136 18.85 6.21 -14.08
C ASN A 136 18.34 7.52 -13.47
N PRO A 137 19.23 8.49 -13.20
CA PRO A 137 18.88 9.71 -12.48
C PRO A 137 17.80 10.53 -13.20
N THR A 138 17.81 10.56 -14.53
CA THR A 138 16.79 11.26 -15.33
C THR A 138 15.40 10.63 -15.16
N GLY A 139 15.30 9.30 -15.25
CA GLY A 139 14.01 8.61 -15.06
C GLY A 139 13.49 8.68 -13.62
N ILE A 140 14.39 8.66 -12.63
CA ILE A 140 14.03 8.87 -11.22
C ILE A 140 13.49 10.28 -11.01
N LEU A 141 14.19 11.31 -11.53
CA LEU A 141 13.75 12.70 -11.39
C LEU A 141 12.41 12.95 -12.11
N GLU A 142 12.21 12.36 -13.30
CA GLU A 142 10.93 12.43 -14.01
C GLU A 142 9.81 11.80 -13.19
N THR A 143 10.06 10.65 -12.55
CA THR A 143 9.09 10.01 -11.65
C THR A 143 8.76 10.92 -10.47
N ILE A 144 9.77 11.41 -9.75
CA ILE A 144 9.58 12.29 -8.58
C ILE A 144 8.77 13.54 -8.97
N TYR A 145 9.05 14.13 -10.14
CA TYR A 145 8.33 15.31 -10.61
C TYR A 145 6.82 15.08 -10.81
N GLN A 146 6.39 13.86 -11.14
CA GLN A 146 4.97 13.52 -11.28
C GLN A 146 4.27 13.29 -9.92
N HIS A 147 5.03 13.19 -8.83
CA HIS A 147 4.54 12.79 -7.52
C HIS A 147 4.94 13.84 -6.47
N GLU A 148 4.11 14.88 -6.31
CA GLU A 148 4.37 16.03 -5.44
C GLU A 148 4.66 15.65 -3.97
N THR A 149 4.23 14.45 -3.53
CA THR A 149 4.49 13.97 -2.17
C THR A 149 5.90 13.41 -1.96
N PHE A 150 6.69 13.25 -3.03
CA PHE A 150 8.02 12.64 -2.97
C PHE A 150 9.13 13.65 -2.60
N THR A 151 8.87 14.44 -1.55
CA THR A 151 9.75 15.55 -1.15
C THR A 151 11.14 15.11 -0.70
N ASP A 152 11.26 13.99 0.02
CA ASP A 152 12.55 13.52 0.53
C ASP A 152 13.44 13.03 -0.62
N LEU A 153 12.85 12.36 -1.62
CA LEU A 153 13.56 11.95 -2.83
C LEU A 153 13.92 13.15 -3.71
N TRP A 154 13.04 14.16 -3.79
CA TRP A 154 13.33 15.41 -4.47
C TRP A 154 14.56 16.10 -3.87
N ASP A 155 14.57 16.29 -2.55
CA ASP A 155 15.68 16.91 -1.83
C ASP A 155 16.98 16.09 -1.96
N PHE A 156 16.89 14.76 -2.01
CA PHE A 156 18.03 13.87 -2.23
C PHE A 156 18.63 14.00 -3.64
N CYS A 157 17.82 14.31 -4.65
CA CYS A 157 18.27 14.40 -6.04
C CYS A 157 18.86 15.77 -6.42
N LEU A 158 18.65 16.81 -5.60
CA LEU A 158 19.23 18.14 -5.76
C LEU A 158 20.70 18.20 -5.30
#